data_AF-A0A8H3HHN3-F1
#
_entry.id   AF-A0A8H3HHN3-F1
#
_cell.length_a   1.000
_cell.length_b   1.000
_cell.length_c   1.000
_cell.angle_alpha   90.00
_cell.angle_beta   90.00
_cell.angle_gamma   90.00
#
_symmetry.space_group_name_H-M   'P 1'
#
loop_
_entity.id
_entity.type
_entity.pdbx_description
1 polymer ?
#
loop_
_entity_poly.entity_id
_entity_poly.type
_entity_poly.pdbx_seq_one_letter_code
_entity_poly.pdbx_strand_id
1 'polypeptide(L)'
;MRDPRTLQPPSLIPMALFNTLRLASFATVLAFSLIVLGISGYWVSLLAGVATGFATSSSFSLAVSVITWAFMFPILLVGALRRGSFLSWVAIELGICGFLWILWIASASYTTSMVAGLTLNCDLALSTEVESVCRQYQAIQAFSWLIWLILFAYIVLVIVFVVKAMNKGQSVWTMEITDLSTAGSDSGTDGSTIAASNYTGKTPQPNHYQQPQYNQPVQQYHPQVAQV
;
A
#
# COMPACT_ATOMS: atom_id res chain seq x y z
N MET A 1 -7.91 -50.02 5.02
CA MET A 1 -7.08 -49.09 5.81
C MET A 1 -6.48 -48.08 4.86
N ARG A 2 -6.99 -46.85 4.88
CA ARG A 2 -6.60 -45.76 3.98
C ARG A 2 -5.86 -44.74 4.85
N ASP A 3 -4.60 -44.52 4.53
CA ASP A 3 -3.65 -43.75 5.35
C ASP A 3 -4.04 -42.25 5.39
N PRO A 4 -4.29 -41.64 6.56
CA PRO A 4 -4.76 -40.25 6.67
C PRO A 4 -3.68 -39.17 6.60
N ARG A 5 -2.45 -39.46 6.12
CA ARG A 5 -1.30 -38.54 6.27
C ARG A 5 -0.80 -37.79 5.02
N THR A 6 -1.54 -37.69 3.93
CA THR A 6 -1.04 -36.99 2.72
C THR A 6 -1.93 -35.88 2.16
N LEU A 7 -2.91 -35.40 2.91
CA LEU A 7 -3.65 -34.18 2.55
C LEU A 7 -2.94 -32.95 3.14
N GLN A 8 -1.76 -32.64 2.59
CA GLN A 8 -1.12 -31.35 2.79
C GLN A 8 -1.92 -30.33 1.93
N PRO A 9 -2.61 -29.35 2.54
CA PRO A 9 -3.50 -28.47 1.78
C PRO A 9 -2.67 -27.55 0.85
N PRO A 10 -3.02 -27.43 -0.44
CA PRO A 10 -2.30 -26.63 -1.43
C PRO A 10 -2.44 -25.09 -1.25
N SER A 11 -2.90 -24.60 -0.11
CA SER A 11 -3.27 -23.18 0.10
C SER A 11 -2.24 -22.32 0.85
N LEU A 12 -1.07 -22.87 1.24
CA LEU A 12 -0.05 -22.12 2.00
C LEU A 12 0.85 -21.21 1.14
N ILE A 13 0.87 -21.41 -0.18
CA ILE A 13 1.74 -20.70 -1.12
C ILE A 13 1.31 -19.23 -1.35
N PRO A 14 0.01 -18.88 -1.55
CA PRO A 14 -0.38 -17.50 -1.87
C PRO A 14 -0.14 -16.50 -0.72
N MET A 15 -0.31 -16.92 0.54
CA MET A 15 -0.12 -16.04 1.69
C MET A 15 1.34 -15.61 1.90
N ALA A 16 2.27 -16.56 1.78
CA ALA A 16 3.69 -16.26 1.90
C ALA A 16 4.16 -15.37 0.75
N LEU A 17 3.71 -15.65 -0.47
CA LEU A 17 4.10 -14.91 -1.67
C LEU A 17 3.70 -13.42 -1.59
N PHE A 18 2.46 -13.11 -1.19
CA PHE A 18 1.99 -11.73 -1.12
C PHE A 18 2.79 -10.90 -0.09
N ASN A 19 3.02 -11.45 1.10
CA ASN A 19 3.80 -10.78 2.14
C ASN A 19 5.27 -10.62 1.73
N THR A 20 5.85 -11.61 1.07
CA THR A 20 7.20 -11.50 0.51
C THR A 20 7.26 -10.44 -0.59
N LEU A 21 6.29 -10.37 -1.49
CA LEU A 21 6.22 -9.36 -2.55
C LEU A 21 6.09 -7.94 -1.97
N ARG A 22 5.22 -7.74 -0.98
CA ARG A 22 5.07 -6.45 -0.27
C ARG A 22 6.36 -6.04 0.43
N LEU A 23 7.00 -6.95 1.16
CA LEU A 23 8.26 -6.66 1.84
C LEU A 23 9.38 -6.36 0.83
N ALA A 24 9.46 -7.14 -0.24
CA ALA A 24 10.47 -6.96 -1.29
C ALA A 24 10.28 -5.65 -2.05
N SER A 25 9.04 -5.28 -2.40
CA SER A 25 8.76 -4.02 -3.10
C SER A 25 9.11 -2.82 -2.23
N PHE A 26 8.69 -2.79 -0.97
CA PHE A 26 8.98 -1.70 -0.05
C PHE A 26 10.46 -1.60 0.31
N ALA A 27 11.14 -2.72 0.53
CA ALA A 27 12.59 -2.74 0.76
C ALA A 27 13.35 -2.20 -0.46
N THR A 28 12.97 -2.60 -1.67
CA THR A 28 13.59 -2.14 -2.92
C THR A 28 13.36 -0.65 -3.15
N VAL A 29 12.13 -0.17 -2.93
CA VAL A 29 11.80 1.27 -3.01
C VAL A 29 12.60 2.08 -2.00
N LEU A 30 12.75 1.62 -0.75
CA LEU A 30 13.58 2.29 0.25
C LEU A 30 15.07 2.30 -0.12
N ALA A 31 15.59 1.20 -0.63
CA ALA A 31 16.98 1.10 -1.08
C ALA A 31 17.28 2.07 -2.23
N PHE A 32 16.43 2.08 -3.26
CA PHE A 32 16.60 3.02 -4.38
C PHE A 32 16.37 4.47 -3.97
N SER A 33 15.40 4.74 -3.09
CA SER A 33 15.16 6.06 -2.51
C SER A 33 16.38 6.56 -1.73
N LEU A 34 17.08 5.69 -1.00
CA LEU A 34 18.31 6.05 -0.29
C LEU A 34 19.45 6.44 -1.25
N ILE A 35 19.56 5.76 -2.39
CA ILE A 35 20.53 6.11 -3.44
C ILE A 35 20.22 7.50 -3.99
N VAL A 36 18.95 7.76 -4.34
CA VAL A 36 18.51 9.08 -4.85
C VAL A 36 18.74 10.16 -3.79
N LEU A 37 18.42 9.90 -2.53
CA LEU A 37 18.66 10.80 -1.40
C LEU A 37 20.14 11.19 -1.28
N GLY A 38 21.05 10.22 -1.39
CA GLY A 38 22.48 10.45 -1.30
C GLY A 38 23.00 11.32 -2.45
N ILE A 39 22.63 11.00 -3.69
CA ILE A 39 23.07 11.77 -4.86
C ILE A 39 22.46 13.18 -4.83
N SER A 40 21.15 13.30 -4.58
CA SER A 40 20.49 14.62 -4.51
C SER A 40 21.00 15.47 -3.34
N GLY A 41 21.31 14.87 -2.18
CA GLY A 41 21.89 15.56 -1.03
C GLY A 41 23.28 16.13 -1.33
N TYR A 42 24.12 15.36 -2.02
CA TYR A 42 25.42 15.84 -2.51
C TYR A 42 25.26 17.07 -3.42
N TRP A 43 24.35 17.01 -4.40
CA TRP A 43 24.12 18.13 -5.30
C TRP A 43 23.57 19.37 -4.62
N VAL A 44 22.59 19.21 -3.72
CA VAL A 44 22.04 20.34 -2.95
C VAL A 44 23.14 21.03 -2.12
N SER A 45 24.08 20.26 -1.56
CA SER A 45 25.21 20.83 -0.81
C SER A 45 26.20 21.58 -1.70
N LEU A 46 26.49 21.07 -2.90
CA LEU A 46 27.42 21.69 -3.84
C LEU A 46 26.85 22.96 -4.49
N LEU A 47 25.53 22.96 -4.73
CA LEU A 47 24.79 24.06 -5.36
C LEU A 47 24.25 25.07 -4.33
N ALA A 48 24.59 24.90 -3.04
CA ALA A 48 24.15 25.80 -1.98
C ALA A 48 24.68 27.23 -2.24
N GLY A 49 23.82 28.10 -2.76
CA GLY A 49 24.14 29.49 -3.10
C GLY A 49 24.05 29.84 -4.59
N VAL A 50 23.82 28.87 -5.49
CA VAL A 50 23.66 29.13 -6.93
C VAL A 50 22.27 28.69 -7.39
N ALA A 51 21.40 29.65 -7.71
CA ALA A 51 20.04 29.38 -8.19
C ALA A 51 20.07 28.90 -9.65
N THR A 52 20.18 27.59 -9.85
CA THR A 52 20.07 26.94 -11.17
C THR A 52 18.89 25.96 -11.19
N GLY A 53 18.36 25.62 -12.38
CA GLY A 53 17.32 24.59 -12.53
C GLY A 53 17.75 23.19 -12.08
N PHE A 54 19.06 22.94 -11.99
CA PHE A 54 19.64 21.71 -11.44
C PHE A 54 19.48 21.64 -9.90
N ALA A 55 19.57 22.80 -9.23
CA ALA A 55 19.36 22.87 -7.78
C ALA A 55 17.89 22.60 -7.40
N THR A 56 16.93 23.06 -8.20
CA THR A 56 15.50 22.84 -7.92
C THR A 56 15.08 21.39 -8.14
N SER A 57 15.59 20.73 -9.18
CA SER A 57 15.31 19.30 -9.44
C SER A 57 15.94 18.37 -8.41
N SER A 58 17.17 18.66 -7.99
CA SER A 58 17.83 17.94 -6.90
C SER A 58 17.10 18.11 -5.57
N SER A 59 16.67 19.34 -5.25
CA SER A 59 15.92 19.61 -4.01
C SER A 59 14.56 18.91 -4.00
N PHE A 60 13.87 18.84 -5.14
CA PHE A 60 12.61 18.12 -5.25
C PHE A 60 12.81 16.61 -5.06
N SER A 61 13.80 16.02 -5.73
CA SER A 61 14.13 14.58 -5.60
C SER A 61 14.55 14.22 -4.17
N LEU A 62 15.29 15.11 -3.50
CA LEU A 62 15.64 14.99 -2.08
C LEU A 62 14.38 14.97 -1.21
N ALA A 63 13.48 15.94 -1.39
CA ALA A 63 12.24 16.03 -0.62
C ALA A 63 11.37 14.77 -0.80
N VAL A 64 11.21 14.30 -2.04
CA VAL A 64 10.46 13.06 -2.34
C VAL A 64 11.10 11.83 -1.69
N SER A 65 12.43 11.75 -1.66
CA SER A 65 13.15 10.65 -1.02
C SER A 65 12.97 10.66 0.51
N VAL A 66 13.05 11.83 1.15
CA VAL A 66 12.79 12.00 2.59
C VAL A 66 11.35 11.64 2.94
N ILE A 67 10.37 12.12 2.15
CA ILE A 67 8.95 11.80 2.31
C ILE A 67 8.72 10.29 2.17
N THR A 68 9.37 9.65 1.20
CA THR A 68 9.29 8.20 1.01
C THR A 68 9.78 7.46 2.26
N TRP A 69 10.92 7.86 2.82
CA TRP A 69 11.42 7.29 4.07
C TRP A 69 10.47 7.55 5.24
N ALA A 70 9.96 8.77 5.38
CA ALA A 70 9.05 9.15 6.46
C ALA A 70 7.73 8.36 6.46
N PHE A 71 7.22 7.97 5.29
CA PHE A 71 5.99 7.18 5.19
C PHE A 71 6.22 5.66 5.16
N MET A 72 7.19 5.18 4.38
CA MET A 72 7.41 3.73 4.22
C MET A 72 8.10 3.11 5.44
N PHE A 73 9.00 3.83 6.11
CA PHE A 73 9.70 3.28 7.27
C PHE A 73 8.75 2.96 8.43
N PRO A 74 7.81 3.84 8.84
CA PRO A 74 6.82 3.49 9.87
C PRO A 74 5.91 2.34 9.46
N ILE A 75 5.48 2.24 8.19
CA ILE A 75 4.63 1.14 7.71
C ILE A 75 5.36 -0.20 7.87
N LEU A 76 6.63 -0.28 7.46
CA LEU A 76 7.44 -1.48 7.62
C LEU A 76 7.71 -1.80 9.09
N LEU A 77 8.07 -0.80 9.89
CA LEU A 77 8.40 -0.97 11.30
C LEU A 77 7.18 -1.49 12.08
N VAL A 78 6.01 -0.89 11.85
CA VAL A 78 4.77 -1.31 12.49
C VAL A 78 4.33 -2.69 12.00
N GLY A 79 4.48 -2.99 10.71
CA GLY A 79 4.23 -4.32 10.17
C GLY A 79 5.13 -5.41 10.78
N ALA A 80 6.38 -5.06 11.12
CA ALA A 80 7.31 -5.97 11.78
C ALA A 80 7.03 -6.14 13.29
N LEU A 81 6.63 -5.06 13.98
CA LEU A 81 6.46 -5.06 15.44
C LEU A 81 5.08 -5.50 15.92
N ARG A 82 4.00 -5.24 15.18
CA ARG A 82 2.63 -5.51 15.64
C ARG A 82 1.65 -5.79 14.50
N ARG A 83 1.09 -7.01 14.48
CA ARG A 83 -0.11 -7.35 13.69
C ARG A 83 -1.34 -6.66 14.31
N GLY A 84 -2.29 -6.16 13.52
CA GLY A 84 -3.47 -5.44 14.04
C GLY A 84 -3.39 -3.91 14.02
N SER A 85 -2.48 -3.29 13.26
CA SER A 85 -2.33 -1.83 13.27
C SER A 85 -3.14 -1.15 12.15
N PHE A 86 -3.76 -0.01 12.47
CA PHE A 86 -4.49 0.84 11.51
C PHE A 86 -3.66 1.20 10.28
N LEU A 87 -2.33 1.28 10.39
CA LEU A 87 -1.43 1.55 9.26
C LEU A 87 -1.37 0.41 8.23
N SER A 88 -1.87 -0.78 8.58
CA SER A 88 -1.94 -1.95 7.68
C SER A 88 -3.28 -2.10 6.96
N TRP A 89 -4.18 -1.11 7.09
CA TRP A 89 -5.42 -1.09 6.34
C TRP A 89 -5.16 -0.83 4.87
N VAL A 90 -5.82 -1.62 4.00
CA VAL A 90 -5.67 -1.54 2.55
C VAL A 90 -5.89 -0.11 2.04
N ALA A 91 -6.90 0.60 2.55
CA ALA A 91 -7.20 1.97 2.11
C ALA A 91 -6.06 2.96 2.39
N ILE A 92 -5.45 2.88 3.59
CA ILE A 92 -4.37 3.79 4.01
C ILE A 92 -3.10 3.47 3.23
N GLU A 93 -2.75 2.19 3.13
CA GLU A 93 -1.56 1.76 2.41
C GLU A 93 -1.64 2.09 0.92
N LEU A 94 -2.79 1.86 0.28
CA LEU A 94 -3.02 2.24 -1.11
C LEU A 94 -3.00 3.76 -1.30
N GLY A 95 -3.54 4.52 -0.35
CA GLY A 95 -3.49 5.99 -0.36
C GLY A 95 -2.06 6.53 -0.31
N ILE A 96 -1.23 5.99 0.59
CA ILE A 96 0.18 6.39 0.73
C ILE A 96 0.99 5.94 -0.50
N CYS A 97 0.80 4.71 -0.98
CA CYS A 97 1.46 4.22 -2.20
C CYS A 97 1.07 5.05 -3.42
N GLY A 98 -0.22 5.41 -3.57
CA GLY A 98 -0.71 6.27 -4.64
C GLY A 98 -0.11 7.68 -4.57
N PHE A 99 -0.03 8.27 -3.38
CA PHE A 99 0.62 9.57 -3.18
C PHE A 99 2.11 9.53 -3.57
N LEU A 100 2.85 8.52 -3.09
CA LEU A 100 4.26 8.34 -3.44
C LEU A 100 4.44 8.07 -4.94
N TRP A 101 3.53 7.31 -5.57
CA TRP A 101 3.55 7.05 -7.00
C TRP A 101 3.47 8.35 -7.82
N ILE A 102 2.59 9.29 -7.45
CA ILE A 102 2.48 10.62 -8.09
C ILE A 102 3.76 11.44 -7.87
N LEU A 103 4.34 11.41 -6.68
CA LEU A 103 5.57 12.15 -6.40
C LEU A 103 6.76 11.61 -7.20
N TRP A 104 6.89 10.29 -7.33
CA TRP A 104 7.98 9.67 -8.08
C TRP A 104 7.85 9.88 -9.60
N ILE A 105 6.63 9.89 -10.17
CA ILE A 105 6.45 10.27 -11.59
C ILE A 105 6.74 11.75 -11.83
N ALA A 106 6.35 12.63 -10.91
CA ALA A 106 6.70 14.05 -10.98
C ALA A 106 8.22 14.24 -10.92
N SER A 107 8.90 13.48 -10.05
CA SER A 107 10.36 13.54 -9.92
C SER A 107 11.05 13.04 -11.18
N ALA A 108 10.66 11.85 -11.66
CA ALA A 108 11.22 11.24 -12.86
C ALA A 108 11.00 12.12 -14.11
N SER A 109 9.80 12.68 -14.29
CA SER A 109 9.51 13.57 -15.42
C SER A 109 10.30 14.88 -15.35
N TYR A 110 10.45 15.46 -14.14
CA TYR A 110 11.22 16.68 -13.96
C TYR A 110 12.73 16.47 -14.15
N THR A 111 13.29 15.34 -13.70
CA THR A 111 14.68 14.99 -14.02
C THR A 111 14.84 14.75 -15.52
N THR A 112 13.89 14.06 -16.16
CA THR A 112 13.97 13.75 -17.59
C THR A 112 13.92 15.02 -18.46
N SER A 113 13.12 16.02 -18.09
CA SER A 113 13.06 17.28 -18.85
C SER A 113 14.36 18.10 -18.75
N MET A 114 15.06 18.01 -17.62
CA MET A 114 16.39 18.63 -17.46
C MET A 114 17.46 17.90 -18.27
N VAL A 115 17.41 16.57 -18.31
CA VAL A 115 18.39 15.77 -19.04
C VAL A 115 18.10 15.76 -20.55
N ALA A 116 16.86 15.95 -21.00
CA ALA A 116 16.50 15.98 -22.43
C ALA A 116 17.24 17.05 -23.26
N GLY A 117 17.73 18.12 -22.61
CA GLY A 117 18.62 19.10 -23.25
C GLY A 117 20.10 18.68 -23.31
N LEU A 118 20.51 17.72 -22.46
CA LEU A 118 21.89 17.21 -22.31
C LEU A 118 22.08 15.80 -22.93
N THR A 119 21.01 15.05 -23.16
CA THR A 119 21.01 13.62 -23.56
C THR A 119 21.73 13.33 -24.86
N LEU A 120 21.97 14.32 -25.72
CA LEU A 120 22.58 14.05 -27.01
C LEU A 120 24.08 13.73 -26.93
N ASN A 121 24.80 14.08 -25.85
CA ASN A 121 26.26 14.05 -25.89
C ASN A 121 26.97 14.04 -24.52
N CYS A 122 26.64 13.10 -23.63
CA CYS A 122 27.49 12.89 -22.44
C CYS A 122 28.87 12.30 -22.78
N ASP A 123 29.04 11.83 -24.02
CA ASP A 123 30.31 11.36 -24.60
C ASP A 123 31.10 12.48 -25.32
N LEU A 124 30.45 13.63 -25.62
CA LEU A 124 31.08 14.80 -26.25
C LEU A 124 31.49 15.88 -25.23
N ALA A 125 31.34 15.59 -23.93
CA ALA A 125 31.77 16.48 -22.87
C ALA A 125 33.31 16.47 -22.81
N LEU A 126 33.94 17.51 -23.36
CA LEU A 126 35.40 17.67 -23.42
C LEU A 126 36.11 17.70 -22.05
N SER A 127 35.37 17.75 -20.93
CA SER A 127 35.90 17.76 -19.57
C SER A 127 35.39 16.60 -18.73
N THR A 128 36.31 15.94 -18.02
CA THR A 128 36.05 14.77 -17.15
C THR A 128 35.05 15.05 -16.03
N GLU A 129 34.93 16.31 -15.60
CA GLU A 129 34.01 16.72 -14.54
C GLU A 129 32.55 16.66 -15.03
N VAL A 130 32.26 17.15 -16.23
CA VAL A 130 30.89 17.22 -16.80
C VAL A 130 30.35 15.81 -17.08
N GLU A 131 31.21 14.89 -17.50
CA GLU A 131 30.84 13.48 -17.70
C GLU A 131 30.34 12.86 -16.39
N SER A 132 31.05 13.09 -15.28
CA SER A 132 30.67 12.57 -13.96
C SER A 132 29.30 13.09 -13.50
N VAL A 133 28.99 14.36 -13.79
CA VAL A 133 27.69 14.98 -13.49
C VAL A 133 26.58 14.31 -14.29
N CYS A 134 26.77 14.15 -15.59
CA CYS A 134 25.76 13.54 -16.44
C CYS A 134 25.41 12.12 -15.97
N ARG A 135 26.42 11.29 -15.68
CA ARG A 135 26.20 9.91 -15.21
C ARG A 135 25.42 9.86 -13.89
N GLN A 136 25.64 10.80 -12.98
CA GLN A 136 24.90 10.88 -11.72
C GLN A 136 23.42 11.27 -11.94
N TYR A 137 23.13 12.22 -12.83
CA TYR A 137 21.74 12.59 -13.16
C TYR A 137 21.00 11.48 -13.90
N GLN A 138 21.70 10.78 -14.80
CA GLN A 138 21.16 9.59 -15.48
C GLN A 138 20.81 8.50 -14.46
N ALA A 139 21.62 8.32 -13.41
CA ALA A 139 21.30 7.41 -12.32
C ALA A 139 20.03 7.85 -11.57
N ILE A 140 19.91 9.12 -11.17
CA ILE A 140 18.70 9.65 -10.51
C ILE A 140 17.46 9.40 -11.38
N GLN A 141 17.54 9.71 -12.67
CA GLN A 141 16.46 9.48 -13.63
C GLN A 141 16.06 8.00 -13.67
N ALA A 142 17.03 7.09 -13.84
CA ALA A 142 16.76 5.65 -13.93
C ALA A 142 16.14 5.10 -12.65
N PHE A 143 16.69 5.42 -11.48
CA PHE A 143 16.15 4.97 -10.19
C PHE A 143 14.75 5.54 -9.91
N SER A 144 14.48 6.78 -10.30
CA SER A 144 13.16 7.40 -10.11
C SER A 144 12.09 6.72 -10.96
N TRP A 145 12.41 6.40 -12.23
CA TRP A 145 11.54 5.61 -13.10
C TRP A 145 11.32 4.18 -12.58
N LEU A 146 12.36 3.54 -12.05
CA LEU A 146 12.25 2.20 -11.45
C LEU A 146 11.35 2.20 -10.21
N ILE A 147 11.51 3.17 -9.31
CA ILE A 147 10.65 3.29 -8.12
C ILE A 147 9.19 3.49 -8.54
N TRP A 148 8.95 4.37 -9.51
CA TRP A 148 7.60 4.58 -10.05
C TRP A 148 6.98 3.29 -10.61
N LEU A 149 7.74 2.51 -11.40
CA LEU A 149 7.29 1.23 -11.94
C LEU A 149 6.97 0.20 -10.84
N ILE A 150 7.81 0.11 -9.82
CA ILE A 150 7.61 -0.83 -8.70
C ILE A 150 6.33 -0.45 -7.93
N LEU A 151 6.16 0.84 -7.62
CA LEU A 151 4.94 1.33 -6.95
C LEU A 151 3.70 1.11 -7.81
N PHE A 152 3.78 1.35 -9.11
CA PHE A 152 2.67 1.10 -10.04
C PHE A 152 2.27 -0.38 -10.07
N ALA A 153 3.25 -1.28 -10.25
CA ALA A 153 3.02 -2.71 -10.25
C ALA A 153 2.40 -3.18 -8.93
N TYR A 154 2.86 -2.63 -7.80
CA TYR A 154 2.30 -2.92 -6.48
C TYR A 154 0.85 -2.46 -6.35
N ILE A 155 0.54 -1.21 -6.73
CA ILE A 155 -0.82 -0.65 -6.70
C ILE A 155 -1.77 -1.49 -7.55
N VAL A 156 -1.38 -1.84 -8.79
CA VAL A 156 -2.20 -2.67 -9.68
C VAL A 156 -2.46 -4.04 -9.06
N LEU A 157 -1.43 -4.66 -8.49
CA LEU A 157 -1.57 -5.95 -7.81
C LEU A 157 -2.58 -5.85 -6.66
N VAL A 158 -2.44 -4.86 -5.78
CA VAL A 158 -3.37 -4.66 -4.65
C VAL A 158 -4.80 -4.43 -5.15
N ILE A 159 -5.00 -3.59 -6.17
CA ILE A 159 -6.32 -3.34 -6.76
C ILE A 159 -6.95 -4.63 -7.30
N VAL A 160 -6.18 -5.50 -7.98
CA VAL A 160 -6.68 -6.77 -8.47
C VAL A 160 -7.18 -7.66 -7.32
N PHE A 161 -6.46 -7.73 -6.21
CA PHE A 161 -6.91 -8.46 -5.02
C PHE A 161 -8.13 -7.82 -4.36
N VAL A 162 -8.19 -6.48 -4.29
CA VAL A 162 -9.34 -5.74 -3.78
C VAL A 162 -10.60 -6.05 -4.59
N VAL A 163 -10.53 -5.98 -5.91
CA VAL A 163 -11.67 -6.28 -6.80
C VAL A 163 -12.13 -7.72 -6.63
N LYS A 164 -11.20 -8.67 -6.53
CA LYS A 164 -11.54 -10.09 -6.29
C LYS A 164 -12.28 -10.29 -4.96
N ALA A 165 -11.85 -9.65 -3.89
CA ALA A 165 -12.51 -9.76 -2.58
C ALA A 165 -13.85 -9.00 -2.53
N MET A 166 -13.95 -7.84 -3.20
CA MET A 166 -15.21 -7.09 -3.33
C MET A 166 -16.28 -7.89 -4.09
N ASN A 167 -15.89 -8.60 -5.15
CA ASN A 167 -16.82 -9.46 -5.91
C ASN A 167 -17.37 -10.62 -5.06
N LYS A 168 -16.75 -10.96 -3.93
CA LYS A 168 -17.23 -11.95 -2.96
C LYS A 168 -18.09 -11.33 -1.85
N GLY A 169 -18.38 -10.03 -1.92
CA GLY A 169 -19.22 -9.32 -0.93
C GLY A 169 -18.51 -8.98 0.39
N GLN A 170 -17.17 -9.04 0.44
CA GLN A 170 -16.40 -8.73 1.65
C GLN A 170 -16.08 -7.22 1.75
N SER A 171 -16.05 -6.67 2.96
CA SER A 171 -15.64 -5.28 3.19
C SER A 171 -14.11 -5.16 3.16
N VAL A 172 -13.55 -4.76 2.02
CA VAL A 172 -12.10 -4.79 1.79
C VAL A 172 -11.35 -3.58 2.39
N TRP A 173 -12.00 -2.42 2.46
CA TRP A 173 -11.31 -1.16 2.76
C TRP A 173 -10.69 -1.07 4.17
N THR A 174 -11.32 -1.73 5.14
CA THR A 174 -10.87 -1.79 6.53
C THR A 174 -10.15 -3.10 6.86
N MET A 175 -9.98 -3.98 5.86
CA MET A 175 -9.31 -5.25 6.03
C MET A 175 -7.80 -5.05 6.06
N GLU A 176 -7.08 -5.88 6.83
CA GLU A 176 -5.62 -5.90 6.74
C GLU A 176 -5.20 -6.47 5.39
N ILE A 177 -4.16 -5.90 4.81
CA ILE A 177 -3.66 -6.33 3.50
C ILE A 177 -3.18 -7.79 3.48
N THR A 178 -2.78 -8.32 4.64
CA THR A 178 -2.44 -9.74 4.83
C THR A 178 -3.65 -10.64 4.64
N ASP A 179 -4.81 -10.22 5.17
CA ASP A 179 -6.06 -10.96 5.12
C ASP A 179 -6.73 -10.82 3.74
N LEU A 180 -6.40 -9.77 2.99
CA LEU A 180 -6.86 -9.64 1.62
C LEU A 180 -6.35 -10.78 0.72
N SER A 181 -5.15 -11.31 0.99
CA SER A 181 -4.57 -12.41 0.22
C SER A 181 -5.31 -13.75 0.42
N THR A 182 -5.89 -13.97 1.60
CA THR A 182 -6.70 -15.16 1.91
C THR A 182 -8.08 -15.05 1.31
N ALA A 183 -8.73 -13.89 1.47
CA ALA A 183 -10.01 -13.57 0.83
C ALA A 183 -10.01 -13.83 -0.68
N GLY A 184 -8.91 -13.52 -1.37
CA GLY A 184 -8.76 -13.75 -2.81
C GLY A 184 -8.63 -15.22 -3.22
N SER A 185 -8.06 -16.07 -2.37
CA SER A 185 -7.63 -17.43 -2.72
C SER A 185 -8.67 -18.53 -2.49
N ASP A 186 -9.66 -18.30 -1.61
CA ASP A 186 -10.69 -19.32 -1.36
C ASP A 186 -11.69 -19.39 -2.50
N SER A 187 -11.47 -20.35 -3.40
CA SER A 187 -12.39 -20.78 -4.44
C SER A 187 -13.35 -21.82 -3.86
N GLY A 188 -14.49 -21.34 -3.34
CA GLY A 188 -15.69 -22.15 -3.12
C GLY A 188 -15.60 -23.21 -2.02
N THR A 189 -15.90 -22.82 -0.78
CA THR A 189 -16.61 -23.71 0.16
C THR A 189 -17.40 -22.84 1.13
N ASP A 190 -18.72 -22.96 1.05
CA ASP A 190 -19.75 -22.59 2.02
C ASP A 190 -19.48 -21.41 2.96
N GLY A 191 -20.14 -20.28 2.68
CA GLY A 191 -21.05 -19.57 3.59
C GLY A 191 -20.65 -19.33 5.06
N SER A 192 -19.40 -19.50 5.46
CA SER A 192 -18.91 -19.14 6.78
C SER A 192 -18.52 -17.68 6.70
N THR A 193 -19.42 -16.85 7.22
CA THR A 193 -19.08 -15.56 7.82
C THR A 193 -17.71 -15.70 8.50
N ILE A 194 -16.67 -15.18 7.84
CA ILE A 194 -15.38 -14.97 8.50
C ILE A 194 -15.72 -14.06 9.67
N ALA A 195 -15.74 -14.67 10.86
CA ALA A 195 -15.90 -13.99 12.11
C ALA A 195 -14.95 -12.81 12.07
N ALA A 196 -15.52 -11.59 12.12
CA ALA A 196 -14.77 -10.37 12.29
C ALA A 196 -13.69 -10.67 13.31
N SER A 197 -12.44 -10.61 12.86
CA SER A 197 -11.27 -10.79 13.68
C SER A 197 -11.51 -9.99 14.95
N ASN A 198 -11.53 -10.72 16.07
CA ASN A 198 -11.66 -10.19 17.42
C ASN A 198 -10.57 -9.12 17.62
N TYR A 199 -10.86 -7.90 17.19
CA TYR A 199 -10.40 -6.72 17.87
C TYR A 199 -11.11 -6.78 19.22
N THR A 200 -10.49 -7.51 20.15
CA THR A 200 -10.68 -7.37 21.59
C THR A 200 -10.09 -6.01 22.02
N GLY A 201 -10.44 -4.94 21.31
CA GLY A 201 -10.59 -3.64 21.91
C GLY A 201 -11.94 -3.69 22.58
N LYS A 202 -11.98 -3.46 23.89
CA LYS A 202 -13.19 -3.08 24.60
C LYS A 202 -13.75 -1.81 23.96
N THR A 203 -14.45 -1.92 22.84
CA THR A 203 -15.46 -0.95 22.48
C THR A 203 -16.54 -1.11 23.55
N PRO A 204 -16.92 -0.05 24.28
CA PRO A 204 -18.16 -0.07 25.03
C PRO A 204 -19.22 -0.45 24.01
N GLN A 205 -19.78 -1.64 24.18
CA GLN A 205 -20.95 -2.09 23.48
C GLN A 205 -21.93 -0.90 23.52
N PRO A 206 -22.38 -0.34 22.39
CA PRO A 206 -23.45 0.62 22.43
C PRO A 206 -24.58 -0.13 23.10
N ASN A 207 -24.97 0.34 24.30
CA ASN A 207 -26.15 -0.12 24.97
C ASN A 207 -27.24 -0.10 23.92
N HIS A 208 -27.62 -1.29 23.44
CA HIS A 208 -28.94 -1.47 22.89
C HIS A 208 -29.86 -0.96 23.98
N TYR A 209 -30.44 0.20 23.75
CA TYR A 209 -31.63 0.60 24.46
C TYR A 209 -32.59 -0.57 24.30
N GLN A 210 -32.70 -1.38 25.36
CA GLN A 210 -33.82 -2.27 25.53
C GLN A 210 -35.04 -1.36 25.46
N GLN A 211 -35.73 -1.41 24.32
CA GLN A 211 -37.05 -0.85 24.25
C GLN A 211 -37.87 -1.54 25.34
N PRO A 212 -38.54 -0.78 26.23
CA PRO A 212 -39.45 -1.35 27.19
C PRO A 212 -40.52 -2.12 26.42
N GLN A 213 -40.54 -3.44 26.62
CA GLN A 213 -41.55 -4.32 26.09
C GLN A 213 -42.87 -3.95 26.78
N TYR A 214 -43.67 -3.09 26.13
CA TYR A 214 -44.98 -2.71 26.62
C TYR A 214 -45.89 -3.94 26.51
N ASN A 215 -46.23 -4.48 27.68
CA ASN A 215 -47.10 -5.62 27.84
C ASN A 215 -48.51 -5.24 27.34
N GLN A 216 -48.85 -5.62 26.11
CA GLN A 216 -50.21 -5.43 25.59
C GLN A 216 -51.12 -6.53 26.16
N PRO A 217 -52.21 -6.19 26.88
CA PRO A 217 -53.19 -7.18 27.31
C PRO A 217 -53.93 -7.74 26.10
N VAL A 218 -53.98 -9.07 26.05
CA VAL A 218 -54.66 -9.86 25.03
C VAL A 218 -56.18 -9.63 25.14
N GLN A 219 -56.79 -9.01 24.13
CA GLN A 219 -58.25 -8.91 24.03
C GLN A 219 -58.81 -10.28 23.59
N GLN A 220 -59.47 -10.95 24.52
CA GLN A 220 -60.14 -12.23 24.33
C GLN A 220 -61.52 -11.99 23.69
N TYR A 221 -61.61 -12.22 22.37
CA TYR A 221 -62.85 -12.12 21.60
C TYR A 221 -63.75 -13.34 21.88
N HIS A 222 -64.95 -13.10 22.43
CA HIS A 222 -65.97 -14.12 22.69
C HIS A 222 -67.02 -14.09 21.56
N PRO A 223 -67.23 -15.16 20.79
CA PRO A 223 -68.32 -15.23 19.83
C PRO A 223 -69.66 -15.51 20.54
N GLN A 224 -70.62 -14.61 20.34
CA GLN A 224 -71.98 -14.69 20.87
C GLN A 224 -72.82 -15.55 19.91
N VAL A 225 -73.26 -16.71 20.38
CA VAL A 225 -74.07 -17.66 19.60
C VAL A 225 -75.53 -17.19 19.59
N ALA A 226 -76.11 -17.02 18.41
CA ALA A 226 -77.50 -16.68 18.22
C ALA A 226 -78.40 -17.89 18.56
N GLN A 227 -79.35 -17.71 19.47
CA GLN A 227 -80.44 -18.66 19.71
C GLN A 227 -81.66 -18.28 18.86
N VAL A 228 -82.20 -19.27 18.16
CA VAL A 228 -83.50 -19.27 17.47
C VAL A 228 -84.52 -19.95 18.36
#